data_AF-A0A2V7AR53-F1
#
_entry.id   AF-A0A2V7AR53-F1
#
_cell.length_a   1.000
_cell.length_b   1.000
_cell.length_c   1.000
_cell.angle_alpha   90.00
_cell.angle_beta   90.00
_cell.angle_gamma   90.00
#
_symmetry.space_group_name_H-M   'P 1'
#
loop_
_entity.id
_entity.type
_entity.pdbx_description
1 polymer ?
#
loop_
_entity_poly.entity_id
_entity_poly.type
_entity_poly.pdbx_seq_one_letter_code
_entity_poly.pdbx_strand_id
1 'polypeptide(L)' 'MKTRFITPIVGLSLLALAATACGTATGAAVGAGTGAAVGAGTGYGAGKGALIGAGVGAAGGAIYDITKKH' A
#
# COMPACT_ATOMS: atom_id res chain seq x y z
N MET A 1 -28.52 21.81 -9.80
CA MET A 1 -28.46 20.32 -9.81
C MET A 1 -27.05 19.72 -9.84
N LYS A 2 -26.02 20.41 -10.32
CA LYS A 2 -24.66 19.83 -10.44
C LYS A 2 -23.98 19.50 -9.09
N THR A 3 -24.18 20.33 -8.06
CA THR A 3 -23.52 20.16 -6.74
C THR A 3 -24.00 18.98 -5.91
N ARG A 4 -25.21 18.45 -6.15
CA ARG A 4 -25.75 17.32 -5.37
C ARG A 4 -25.06 15.98 -5.66
N PHE A 5 -24.41 15.86 -6.80
CA PHE A 5 -23.65 14.67 -7.18
C PHE A 5 -22.15 14.81 -6.87
N ILE A 6 -21.64 16.03 -6.70
CA ILE A 6 -20.21 16.26 -6.42
C ILE A 6 -19.85 15.78 -5.01
N THR A 7 -20.70 16.03 -4.02
CA THR A 7 -20.49 15.60 -2.62
C THR A 7 -20.34 14.08 -2.47
N PRO A 8 -21.23 13.24 -3.03
CA PRO A 8 -21.06 11.79 -2.93
C PRO A 8 -19.87 11.28 -3.76
N ILE A 9 -19.54 11.88 -4.91
CA ILE A 9 -18.37 11.48 -5.71
C ILE A 9 -17.08 11.74 -4.93
N VAL A 10 -16.92 12.93 -4.36
CA VAL A 10 -15.74 13.29 -3.56
C VAL A 10 -15.64 12.39 -2.31
N GLY A 11 -16.77 12.14 -1.64
CA GLY A 11 -16.81 11.23 -0.49
C GLY A 11 -16.41 9.79 -0.85
N LEU A 12 -16.88 9.28 -2.00
CA LEU A 12 -16.55 7.95 -2.47
C LEU A 12 -15.08 7.83 -2.89
N SER A 13 -14.52 8.87 -3.53
CA SER A 13 -13.10 8.92 -3.87
C SER A 13 -12.20 8.94 -2.64
N LEU A 14 -12.57 9.70 -1.59
CA LEU A 14 -11.84 9.71 -0.33
C LEU A 14 -11.91 8.36 0.38
N LEU A 15 -13.07 7.70 0.34
CA LEU A 15 -13.26 6.38 0.94
C LEU A 15 -12.45 5.30 0.18
N ALA A 16 -12.45 5.35 -1.15
CA ALA A 16 -11.62 4.50 -1.98
C ALA A 16 -10.13 4.74 -1.70
N LEU A 17 -9.71 6.01 -1.58
CA LEU A 17 -8.33 6.36 -1.27
C LEU A 17 -7.92 5.83 0.12
N ALA A 18 -8.76 6.02 1.14
CA ALA A 18 -8.52 5.47 2.48
C ALA A 18 -8.50 3.93 2.49
N ALA A 19 -9.37 3.30 1.70
CA ALA A 19 -9.42 1.86 1.56
C ALA A 19 -8.14 1.31 0.92
N THR A 20 -7.65 1.95 -0.16
CA THR A 20 -6.38 1.60 -0.86
C THR A 20 -5.12 1.90 -0.03
N ALA A 21 -5.21 2.91 0.84
CA ALA A 21 -4.13 3.26 1.75
C ALA A 21 -3.90 2.18 2.81
N CYS A 22 -4.94 1.46 3.25
CA CYS A 22 -4.80 0.41 4.24
C CYS A 22 -4.01 -0.79 3.71
N GLY A 23 -4.33 -1.28 2.50
CA GLY A 23 -3.58 -2.38 1.88
C GLY A 23 -2.17 -1.97 1.48
N THR A 24 -1.99 -0.76 0.94
CA THR A 24 -0.66 -0.22 0.59
C THR A 24 0.22 -0.03 1.83
N ALA A 25 -0.31 0.56 2.91
CA ALA A 25 0.45 0.76 4.15
C ALA A 25 0.78 -0.55 4.84
N THR A 26 -0.17 -1.49 4.90
CA THR A 26 0.08 -2.83 5.48
C THR A 26 1.08 -3.61 4.65
N GLY A 27 0.93 -3.60 3.32
CA GLY A 27 1.85 -4.24 2.40
C GLY A 27 3.25 -3.64 2.49
N ALA A 28 3.37 -2.31 2.54
CA ALA A 28 4.65 -1.62 2.74
C ALA A 28 5.30 -1.97 4.08
N ALA A 29 4.52 -2.04 5.18
CA ALA A 29 5.05 -2.35 6.50
C ALA A 29 5.54 -3.81 6.59
N VAL A 30 4.74 -4.77 6.12
CA VAL A 30 5.12 -6.19 6.09
C VAL A 30 6.29 -6.43 5.14
N GLY A 31 6.26 -5.81 3.96
CA GLY A 31 7.33 -5.83 3.00
C GLY A 31 8.63 -5.22 3.54
N ALA A 32 8.56 -4.10 4.25
CA ALA A 32 9.71 -3.49 4.89
C ALA A 32 10.31 -4.39 5.98
N GLY A 33 9.48 -4.96 6.85
CA GLY A 33 9.94 -5.83 7.93
C GLY A 33 10.59 -7.12 7.42
N THR A 34 9.94 -7.79 6.48
CA THR A 34 10.47 -9.02 5.86
C THR A 34 11.69 -8.74 5.00
N GLY A 35 11.65 -7.68 4.20
CA GLY A 35 12.79 -7.24 3.39
C GLY A 35 14.00 -6.83 4.23
N ALA A 36 13.78 -6.20 5.39
CA ALA A 36 14.85 -5.89 6.35
C ALA A 36 15.51 -7.16 6.90
N ALA A 37 14.71 -8.16 7.26
CA ALA A 37 15.21 -9.43 7.77
C ALA A 37 16.06 -10.17 6.73
N VAL A 38 15.60 -10.24 5.48
CA VAL A 38 16.36 -10.86 4.38
C VAL A 38 17.62 -10.04 4.06
N GLY A 39 17.52 -8.71 4.02
CA GLY A 39 18.67 -7.82 3.78
C GLY A 39 19.73 -7.90 4.88
N ALA A 40 19.32 -8.13 6.13
CA ALA A 40 20.24 -8.40 7.24
C ALA A 40 20.90 -9.78 7.12
N GLY A 41 20.13 -10.83 6.79
CA GLY A 41 20.64 -12.20 6.71
C GLY A 41 21.55 -12.49 5.51
N THR A 42 21.45 -11.69 4.45
CA THR A 42 22.23 -11.87 3.20
C THR A 42 23.46 -10.96 3.11
N GLY A 43 23.67 -10.07 4.09
CA GLY A 43 24.77 -9.09 4.07
C GLY A 43 24.56 -7.91 3.12
N TYR A 44 23.44 -7.84 2.39
CA TYR A 44 23.10 -6.73 1.49
C TYR A 44 22.65 -5.45 2.20
N GLY A 45 22.45 -5.53 3.52
CA GLY A 45 22.08 -4.42 4.38
C GLY A 45 20.57 -4.35 4.62
N ALA A 46 20.19 -4.30 5.90
CA ALA A 46 18.80 -4.25 6.34
C ALA A 46 18.03 -3.10 5.71
N GLY A 47 18.65 -1.92 5.55
CA GLY A 47 18.01 -0.74 4.96
C GLY A 47 17.66 -0.89 3.47
N LYS A 48 18.52 -1.54 2.68
CA LYS A 48 18.23 -1.77 1.25
C LYS A 48 17.14 -2.82 1.08
N GLY A 49 17.22 -3.90 1.86
CA GLY A 49 16.19 -4.93 1.87
C GLY A 49 14.84 -4.39 2.34
N ALA A 50 14.81 -3.52 3.36
CA ALA A 50 13.60 -2.87 3.82
C ALA A 50 12.97 -1.97 2.76
N LEU A 51 13.76 -1.16 2.05
CA LEU A 51 13.24 -0.28 1.00
C LEU A 51 12.68 -1.06 -0.19
N ILE A 52 13.38 -2.09 -0.65
CA ILE A 52 12.91 -2.95 -1.74
C ILE A 52 11.64 -3.69 -1.32
N GLY A 53 11.66 -4.29 -0.13
CA GLY A 53 10.51 -5.00 0.42
C GLY A 53 9.32 -4.08 0.64
N ALA A 54 9.52 -2.86 1.13
CA ALA A 54 8.48 -1.85 1.27
C ALA A 54 7.86 -1.49 -0.08
N GLY A 55 8.68 -1.28 -1.11
CA GLY A 55 8.21 -0.96 -2.46
C GLY A 55 7.37 -2.08 -3.08
N VAL A 56 7.85 -3.33 -3.02
CA VAL A 56 7.11 -4.49 -3.55
C VAL A 56 5.85 -4.75 -2.74
N GLY A 57 5.93 -4.65 -1.41
CA GLY A 57 4.80 -4.81 -0.52
C GLY A 57 3.73 -3.73 -0.70
N ALA A 58 4.13 -2.47 -0.91
CA ALA A 58 3.22 -1.36 -1.23
C ALA A 58 2.51 -1.60 -2.58
N ALA A 59 3.25 -2.01 -3.61
CA ALA A 59 2.68 -2.32 -4.92
C ALA A 59 1.71 -3.51 -4.86
N GLY A 60 2.08 -4.58 -4.14
CA GLY A 60 1.20 -5.73 -3.90
C GLY A 60 -0.05 -5.35 -3.09
N GLY A 61 0.09 -4.50 -2.08
CA GLY A 61 -1.03 -3.95 -1.30
C GLY A 61 -1.97 -3.10 -2.13
N ALA A 62 -1.44 -2.26 -3.03
CA ALA A 62 -2.23 -1.45 -3.96
C ALA A 62 -2.99 -2.31 -4.97
N ILE A 63 -2.33 -3.31 -5.58
CA ILE A 63 -2.98 -4.24 -6.52
C ILE A 63 -4.03 -5.08 -5.79
N TYR A 64 -3.75 -5.55 -4.58
CA TYR A 64 -4.70 -6.31 -3.78
C TYR A 64 -5.94 -5.50 -3.43
N ASP A 65 -5.79 -4.22 -3.08
CA ASP A 65 -6.92 -3.33 -2.87
C ASP A 65 -7.75 -3.10 -4.14
N ILE A 66 -7.11 -3.06 -5.32
CA ILE A 66 -7.81 -2.96 -6.61
C ILE A 66 -8.53 -4.26 -6.98
N THR A 67 -7.91 -5.42 -6.73
CA THR A 67 -8.41 -6.73 -7.19
C THR A 67 -9.43 -7.38 -6.25
N LYS A 68 -9.37 -7.13 -4.93
CA LYS A 68 -10.28 -7.75 -3.94
C LYS A 68 -11.41 -6.86 -3.41
N LYS A 69 -11.46 -5.57 -3.74
CA LYS A 69 -12.59 -4.68 -3.39
C LYS A 69 -13.49 -4.36 -4.58
N HIS A 70 -13.76 -5.39 -5.40
CA HIS A 70 -14.93 -5.46 -6.27
C HIS A 70 -15.72 -6.72 -5.95
#